data_AF-A0A7V5X1Q7-F1
#
_entry.id   AF-A0A7V5X1Q7-F1
#
_cell.length_a   1.000
_cell.length_b   1.000
_cell.length_c   1.000
_cell.angle_alpha   90.00
_cell.angle_beta   90.00
_cell.angle_gamma   90.00
#
_symmetry.space_group_name_H-M   'P 1'
#
loop_
_entity.id
_entity.type
_entity.pdbx_description
1 polymer ?
#
loop_
_entity_poly.entity_id
_entity_poly.type
_entity_poly.pdbx_seq_one_letter_code
_entity_poly.pdbx_strand_id
1 'polypeptide(L)'
;MINSIAALNHLRESDPHKALSMAGKEFESIFAYQILKTMGDSISEGLFGSGLASEFYKDMLFQSVARSVAETGALGIGKILEGHAEKLIDDKGFQANRNIFDKTCMAAGNGSRQA
;
A
#
# COMPACT_ATOMS: atom_id res chain seq x y z
N MET A 1 -10.29 -9.51 3.60
CA MET A 1 -9.38 -10.65 3.83
C MET A 1 -8.01 -10.10 3.50
N ILE A 2 -7.07 -10.09 4.44
CA ILE A 2 -5.75 -9.50 4.20
C ILE A 2 -5.05 -10.35 3.15
N ASN A 3 -4.75 -9.75 2.00
CA ASN A 3 -4.03 -10.46 0.95
C ASN A 3 -2.61 -10.80 1.42
N SER A 4 -2.20 -12.05 1.19
CA SER A 4 -0.82 -12.46 1.47
C SER A 4 0.14 -11.64 0.62
N ILE A 5 1.27 -11.23 1.21
CA ILE A 5 2.35 -10.53 0.53
C ILE A 5 2.84 -11.31 -0.69
N ALA A 6 2.80 -12.66 -0.64
CA ALA A 6 3.13 -13.50 -1.79
C ALA A 6 2.19 -13.26 -2.98
N ALA A 7 0.88 -13.13 -2.72
CA ALA A 7 -0.10 -12.83 -3.76
C ALA A 7 0.09 -11.42 -4.34
N LEU A 8 0.42 -10.44 -3.49
CA LEU A 8 0.76 -9.08 -3.93
C LEU A 8 2.02 -9.06 -4.80
N ASN A 9 3.02 -9.89 -4.49
CA ASN A 9 4.27 -9.95 -5.24
C ASN A 9 4.07 -10.49 -6.66
N HIS A 10 3.23 -11.52 -6.83
CA HIS A 10 2.87 -12.00 -8.17
C HIS A 10 2.04 -10.98 -8.95
N LEU A 11 1.15 -10.25 -8.28
CA LEU A 11 0.37 -9.18 -8.91
C LEU A 11 1.24 -7.99 -9.31
N ARG A 12 2.30 -7.69 -8.56
CA ARG A 12 3.27 -6.65 -8.91
C ARG A 12 3.97 -6.90 -10.25
N GLU A 13 4.28 -8.16 -10.56
CA GLU A 13 4.96 -8.54 -11.81
C GLU A 13 4.05 -8.45 -13.04
N SER A 14 2.75 -8.64 -12.84
CA SER A 14 1.75 -8.58 -13.92
C SER A 14 1.16 -7.18 -14.08
N ASP A 15 0.75 -6.55 -12.98
CA ASP A 15 0.14 -5.22 -12.93
C ASP A 15 0.58 -4.49 -11.65
N PRO A 16 1.64 -3.67 -11.72
CA PRO A 16 2.18 -2.97 -10.56
C PRO A 16 1.19 -1.94 -9.99
N HIS A 17 0.33 -1.33 -10.80
CA HIS A 17 -0.66 -0.34 -10.33
C HIS A 17 -1.75 -1.02 -9.51
N LYS A 18 -2.27 -2.16 -10.00
CA LYS A 18 -3.26 -2.95 -9.26
C LYS A 18 -2.69 -3.52 -7.95
N ALA A 19 -1.43 -3.97 -7.97
CA ALA A 19 -0.72 -4.41 -6.77
C ALA A 19 -0.64 -3.29 -5.72
N LEU A 20 -0.33 -2.07 -6.16
CA LEU A 20 -0.21 -0.90 -5.31
C LEU A 20 -1.55 -0.47 -4.73
N SER A 21 -2.61 -0.50 -5.54
CA SER A 21 -3.96 -0.17 -5.07
C SER A 21 -4.47 -1.13 -4.00
N MET A 22 -4.22 -2.43 -4.16
CA MET A 22 -4.57 -3.39 -3.11
C MET A 22 -3.72 -3.17 -1.86
N ALA A 23 -2.42 -2.90 -1.99
CA ALA A 23 -1.56 -2.64 -0.84
C ALA A 23 -1.97 -1.37 -0.08
N GLY A 24 -2.35 -0.30 -0.79
CA GLY A 24 -2.86 0.94 -0.20
C GLY A 24 -4.16 0.71 0.59
N LYS A 25 -5.09 -0.06 0.02
CA LYS A 25 -6.33 -0.46 0.69
C LYS A 25 -6.10 -1.31 1.95
N GLU A 26 -5.19 -2.28 1.88
CA GLU A 26 -4.84 -3.11 3.04
C GLU A 26 -4.18 -2.28 4.15
N PHE A 27 -3.28 -1.37 3.79
CA PHE A 27 -2.67 -0.44 4.71
C PHE A 27 -3.73 0.43 5.42
N GLU A 28 -4.69 0.97 4.66
CA GLU A 28 -5.79 1.77 5.22
C GLU A 28 -6.63 0.95 6.20
N SER A 29 -6.87 -0.34 5.93
CA SER A 29 -7.59 -1.22 6.87
C SER A 29 -6.85 -1.42 8.18
N ILE A 30 -5.53 -1.64 8.14
CA ILE A 30 -4.73 -1.84 9.37
C ILE A 30 -4.67 -0.52 10.16
N PHE A 31 -4.50 0.59 9.45
CA PHE A 31 -4.42 1.90 10.08
C PHE A 31 -5.75 2.31 10.72
N ALA A 32 -6.87 2.11 10.03
CA ALA A 32 -8.20 2.35 10.56
C ALA A 32 -8.45 1.49 11.82
N TYR A 33 -8.06 0.22 11.79
CA TYR A 33 -8.14 -0.66 12.95
C TYR A 33 -7.34 -0.13 14.13
N GLN A 34 -6.10 0.32 13.89
CA GLN A 34 -5.25 0.86 14.95
C GLN A 34 -5.84 2.13 15.58
N ILE A 35 -6.40 3.04 14.76
CA ILE A 35 -7.10 4.23 15.26
C ILE A 35 -8.29 3.83 16.13
N LEU A 36 -9.15 2.93 15.63
CA LEU A 36 -10.33 2.47 16.37
C LEU A 36 -9.96 1.80 17.68
N LYS A 37 -8.89 1.01 17.68
CA LYS A 37 -8.37 0.38 18.89
C LYS A 37 -7.88 1.40 19.91
N THR A 38 -7.05 2.37 19.50
CA THR A 38 -6.56 3.43 20.39
C THR A 38 -7.71 4.31 20.92
N MET A 39 -8.72 4.60 20.10
CA MET A 39 -9.94 5.29 20.53
C MET A 39 -10.73 4.43 21.53
N GLY A 40 -10.88 3.13 21.26
CA GLY A 40 -11.56 2.17 22.13
C GLY A 40 -10.89 2.01 23.49
N ASP A 41 -9.57 2.00 23.54
CA ASP A 41 -8.78 1.94 24.78
C ASP A 41 -8.93 3.22 25.63
N SER A 42 -9.27 4.35 24.99
CA SER A 42 -9.51 5.63 25.67
C SER A 42 -10.93 5.77 26.22
N ILE A 43 -11.86 4.89 25.83
CA ILE A 43 -13.24 4.87 26.31
C ILE A 43 -13.30 4.05 27.61
N SER A 44 -13.93 4.58 28.65
CA SER A 44 -14.02 3.89 29.95
C SER A 44 -14.70 2.52 29.82
N GLU A 45 -14.29 1.57 30.66
CA GLU A 45 -14.78 0.18 30.65
C GLU A 45 -16.31 0.04 30.75
N GLY A 46 -17.02 1.09 31.17
CA GLY A 46 -18.47 1.10 31.34
C GLY A 46 -19.28 0.92 30.04
N LEU A 47 -18.73 1.23 28.86
CA LEU A 47 -19.47 1.14 27.58
C LEU A 47 -19.56 -0.28 27.01
N PHE A 48 -18.62 -1.15 27.37
CA PHE A 48 -18.55 -2.51 26.82
C PHE A 48 -18.44 -3.60 27.90
N GLY A 49 -18.47 -3.23 29.17
CA GLY A 49 -18.21 -4.16 30.27
C GLY A 49 -16.75 -4.62 30.31
N SER A 50 -16.37 -5.20 31.44
CA SER A 50 -15.05 -5.78 31.67
C SER A 50 -15.07 -7.28 31.38
N GLY A 51 -14.10 -7.79 30.61
CA GLY A 51 -13.86 -9.23 30.46
C GLY A 51 -13.43 -9.68 29.06
N LEU A 52 -12.86 -10.89 29.00
CA LEU A 52 -12.29 -11.49 27.78
C LEU A 52 -13.28 -11.53 26.61
N ALA A 53 -14.55 -11.85 26.87
CA ALA A 53 -15.58 -11.88 25.84
C ALA A 53 -15.87 -10.49 25.23
N SER A 54 -15.78 -9.44 26.05
CA SER A 54 -15.94 -8.05 25.60
C SER A 54 -14.77 -7.62 24.73
N GLU A 55 -13.54 -7.95 25.12
CA GLU A 55 -12.33 -7.66 24.34
C GLU A 55 -12.37 -8.34 22.96
N PHE A 56 -12.72 -9.63 22.92
CA PHE A 56 -12.89 -10.34 21.64
C PHE A 56 -13.95 -9.70 20.75
N TYR A 57 -15.09 -9.29 21.32
CA TYR A 57 -16.13 -8.63 20.55
C TYR A 57 -15.67 -7.26 20.03
N LYS A 58 -15.01 -6.45 20.86
CA LYS A 58 -14.43 -5.17 20.44
C LYS A 58 -13.45 -5.34 19.31
N ASP A 59 -12.53 -6.29 19.41
CA ASP A 59 -11.55 -6.56 18.36
C ASP A 59 -12.23 -6.96 17.05
N MET A 60 -13.23 -7.85 17.09
CA MET A 60 -14.01 -8.21 15.89
C MET A 60 -14.78 -7.03 15.32
N LEU A 61 -15.38 -6.20 16.16
CA LEU A 61 -16.11 -5.00 15.76
C LEU A 61 -15.17 -4.00 15.08
N PHE A 62 -14.03 -3.70 15.70
CA PHE A 62 -13.05 -2.77 15.14
C PHE A 62 -12.49 -3.30 13.83
N GLN A 63 -12.23 -4.62 13.70
CA GLN A 63 -11.82 -5.22 12.43
C GLN A 63 -12.89 -5.07 11.34
N SER A 64 -14.17 -5.27 11.65
CA SER A 64 -15.23 -5.14 10.65
C SER A 64 -15.41 -3.70 10.19
N VAL A 65 -15.37 -2.75 11.13
CA VAL A 65 -15.47 -1.31 10.82
C VAL A 65 -14.26 -0.86 10.01
N ALA A 66 -13.05 -1.20 10.44
CA ALA A 66 -11.82 -0.87 9.73
C ALA A 66 -11.82 -1.39 8.29
N ARG A 67 -12.34 -2.59 8.08
CA ARG A 67 -12.50 -3.16 6.74
C ARG A 67 -13.49 -2.37 5.88
N SER A 68 -14.63 -1.98 6.44
CA SER A 68 -15.62 -1.16 5.72
C SER A 68 -15.08 0.23 5.36
N VAL A 69 -14.31 0.83 6.27
CA VAL A 69 -13.60 2.10 6.04
C VAL A 69 -12.59 1.97 4.89
N ALA A 70 -11.80 0.91 4.87
CA ALA A 70 -10.86 0.65 3.78
C ALA A 70 -11.55 0.29 2.46
N GLU A 71 -12.69 -0.40 2.49
CA GLU A 71 -13.46 -0.73 1.29
C GLU A 71 -14.06 0.51 0.61
N THR A 72 -14.47 1.49 1.40
CA THR A 72 -14.97 2.78 0.90
C THR A 72 -13.85 3.77 0.56
N GLY A 73 -12.65 3.56 1.10
CA GLY A 73 -11.52 4.50 0.97
C GLY A 73 -11.79 5.81 1.72
N ALA A 74 -12.52 5.74 2.84
CA ALA A 74 -13.02 6.91 3.56
C ALA A 74 -11.90 7.76 4.20
N LEU A 75 -10.73 7.18 4.49
CA LEU A 75 -9.59 7.95 5.00
C LEU A 75 -8.74 8.52 3.86
N GLY A 76 -8.75 7.88 2.69
CA GLY A 76 -8.01 8.32 1.51
C GLY A 76 -6.49 8.19 1.61
N ILE A 77 -5.99 7.59 2.70
CA ILE A 77 -4.56 7.40 2.95
C ILE A 77 -3.99 6.37 1.97
N GLY A 78 -4.78 5.33 1.65
CA GLY A 78 -4.40 4.35 0.62
C GLY A 78 -4.12 5.04 -0.72
N LYS A 79 -4.99 5.96 -1.14
CA LYS A 79 -4.83 6.73 -2.40
C LYS A 79 -3.63 7.66 -2.38
N ILE A 80 -3.35 8.31 -1.25
CA ILE A 80 -2.16 9.15 -1.10
C ILE A 80 -0.90 8.30 -1.24
N LEU A 81 -0.87 7.14 -0.59
CA LEU A 81 0.25 6.20 -0.67
C LEU A 81 0.44 5.67 -2.10
N GLU A 82 -0.65 5.31 -2.77
CA GLU A 82 -0.66 4.93 -4.19
C GLU A 82 -0.01 6.03 -5.04
N GLY A 83 -0.51 7.26 -4.96
CA GLY A 83 0.03 8.37 -5.76
C GLY A 83 1.50 8.70 -5.47
N HIS A 84 1.97 8.52 -4.24
CA HIS A 84 3.40 8.66 -3.92
C HIS A 84 4.24 7.52 -4.48
N ALA A 85 3.77 6.29 -4.40
CA ALA A 85 4.51 5.14 -4.88
C ALA A 85 4.45 5.00 -6.41
N GLU A 86 3.38 5.44 -7.09
CA GLU A 86 3.32 5.54 -8.55
C GLU A 86 4.40 6.47 -9.09
N LYS A 87 4.57 7.66 -8.50
CA LYS A 87 5.66 8.58 -8.89
C LYS A 87 7.03 7.91 -8.80
N LEU A 88 7.26 7.09 -7.79
CA LEU A 88 8.52 6.36 -7.64
C LEU A 88 8.70 5.25 -8.68
N ILE A 89 7.61 4.62 -9.14
CA ILE A 89 7.64 3.62 -10.21
C ILE A 89 7.95 4.30 -11.54
N ASP A 90 7.28 5.41 -11.85
CA ASP A 90 7.49 6.19 -13.07
C ASP A 90 8.92 6.76 -13.14
N ASP A 91 9.42 7.29 -12.03
CA ASP A 91 10.80 7.80 -11.94
C ASP A 91 11.84 6.69 -12.19
N LYS A 92 11.60 5.46 -11.71
CA LYS A 92 12.50 4.32 -11.99
C LYS A 92 12.40 3.86 -13.45
N GLY A 93 11.21 3.87 -14.04
CA GLY A 93 11.01 3.57 -15.47
C GLY A 93 11.76 4.56 -16.36
N PHE A 94 11.73 5.85 -16.00
CA PHE A 94 12.47 6.91 -16.70
C PHE A 94 14.00 6.74 -16.57
N GLN A 95 14.51 6.43 -15.38
CA GLN A 95 15.95 6.22 -15.15
C GLN A 95 16.49 4.98 -15.87
N ALA A 96 15.72 3.90 -15.92
CA ALA A 96 16.09 2.69 -16.66
C ALA A 96 16.23 2.98 -18.16
N ASN A 97 15.29 3.73 -18.74
CA ASN A 97 15.31 4.07 -20.15
C ASN A 97 16.43 5.07 -20.51
N ARG A 98 16.71 6.04 -19.61
CA ARG A 98 17.83 6.98 -19.75
C ARG A 98 19.19 6.27 -19.83
N ASN A 99 19.41 5.27 -18.96
CA ASN A 99 20.64 4.49 -18.92
C ASN A 99 20.84 3.61 -20.17
N ILE A 100 19.75 3.16 -20.81
CA ILE A 100 19.81 2.42 -22.08
C ILE A 100 20.15 3.39 -23.21
N PHE A 101 19.49 4.55 -23.27
CA PHE A 101 19.75 5.56 -24.29
C PHE A 101 21.20 6.05 -24.25
N ASP A 102 21.73 6.36 -23.06
CA ASP A 102 23.10 6.83 -22.86
C ASP A 102 24.14 5.77 -23.31
N LYS A 103 23.91 4.49 -22.97
CA LYS A 103 24.75 3.38 -23.45
C LYS A 103 24.71 3.22 -24.98
N THR A 104 23.56 3.46 -25.60
CA THR A 104 23.37 3.29 -27.05
C THR A 104 24.03 4.44 -27.82
N CYS A 105 23.94 5.68 -27.30
CA CYS A 105 24.62 6.86 -27.83
C CYS A 105 26.14 6.77 -27.68
N MET A 106 26.64 6.24 -26.55
CA MET A 106 28.08 6.00 -26.37
C MET A 106 28.62 4.90 -27.29
N ALA A 107 27.83 3.86 -27.57
CA ALA A 107 28.20 2.81 -28.53
C ALA A 107 28.20 3.32 -29.98
N ALA A 108 27.26 4.19 -30.35
CA ALA A 108 27.16 4.78 -31.69
C ALA A 108 28.26 5.83 -31.99
N GLY A 109 28.83 6.47 -30.97
CA GLY A 109 29.87 7.49 -31.11
C GLY A 109 31.30 6.98 -31.32
N ASN A 110 31.57 5.68 -31.15
CA ASN A 110 32.93 5.11 -31.23
C ASN A 110 33.21 4.37 -32.57
N GLY A 111 32.27 4.39 -33.52
CA GLY A 111 32.39 3.72 -34.82
C GLY A 111 32.86 4.59 -35.99
N SER A 112 33.04 5.90 -35.80
CA SER A 112 33.32 6.87 -36.88
C SER A 112 34.74 7.47 -36.85
N ARG A 113 35.68 6.85 -36.12
CA ARG A 113 37.04 7.37 -35.93
C ARG A 113 38.16 6.39 -36.31
N GLN A 114 37.92 5.55 -37.31
CA GLN A 114 38.96 4.83 -38.06
C GLN A 114 38.65 4.96 -39.56
N ALA A 115 39.04 6.10 -40.11
CA ALA A 115 39.29 6.32 -41.54
C ALA A 115 40.67 6.94 -41.66
#